data_AF-A0A853H459-F1
#
_entry.id   AF-A0A853H459-F1
#
_cell.length_a   1.000
_cell.length_b   1.000
_cell.length_c   1.000
_cell.angle_alpha   90.00
_cell.angle_beta   90.00
_cell.angle_gamma   90.00
#
_symmetry.space_group_name_H-M   'P 1'
#
loop_
_entity.id
_entity.type
_entity.pdbx_description
1 polymer ?
#
loop_
_entity_poly.entity_id
_entity_poly.type
_entity_poly.pdbx_seq_one_letter_code
_entity_poly.pdbx_strand_id
1 'polypeptide(L)'
;MLQKIILTIAIFIIILVALTFGETIAHDAFVWISHLTGLAIENFSDIYYAVRDYVHTHAGKVLIALALTVPISLWVIKSKRDELEKPNNHRKIAIVLALFLGWLGAHRFYLGQIGWGIFYLIVFYLFTPLAIILGLIDAVRYMFMSDEDFAQARI
;
A
#
# COMPACT_ATOMS: atom_id res chain seq x y z
N MET A 1 -5.57 -28.75 -11.96
CA MET A 1 -6.76 -28.96 -11.08
C MET A 1 -6.42 -28.80 -9.61
N LEU A 2 -5.33 -29.39 -9.11
CA LEU A 2 -4.90 -29.31 -7.71
C LEU A 2 -4.68 -27.87 -7.18
N GLN A 3 -3.99 -27.02 -7.94
CA GLN A 3 -3.74 -25.61 -7.55
C GLN A 3 -5.03 -24.80 -7.33
N LYS A 4 -6.06 -25.01 -8.18
CA LYS A 4 -7.35 -24.32 -8.05
C LYS A 4 -8.08 -24.76 -6.78
N ILE A 5 -8.00 -26.04 -6.42
CA ILE A 5 -8.60 -26.59 -5.20
C ILE A 5 -7.89 -26.03 -3.96
N ILE A 6 -6.56 -26.03 -3.95
CA ILE A 6 -5.76 -25.47 -2.85
C ILE A 6 -6.08 -24.00 -2.63
N LEU A 7 -6.17 -23.21 -3.71
CA LEU A 7 -6.53 -21.80 -3.64
C LEU A 7 -7.93 -21.60 -3.05
N THR A 8 -8.93 -22.37 -3.49
CA THR A 8 -10.30 -22.26 -2.95
C THR A 8 -10.35 -22.61 -1.47
N ILE A 9 -9.65 -23.66 -1.03
CA ILE A 9 -9.58 -24.05 0.39
C ILE A 9 -8.89 -22.96 1.22
N ALA A 10 -7.78 -22.42 0.73
CA ALA A 10 -7.07 -21.34 1.39
C ALA A 10 -7.97 -20.10 1.53
N ILE A 11 -8.66 -19.68 0.46
CA ILE A 11 -9.61 -18.56 0.49
C ILE A 11 -10.71 -18.81 1.52
N PHE A 12 -11.28 -20.03 1.55
CA PHE A 12 -12.32 -20.39 2.51
C PHE A 12 -11.83 -20.28 3.97
N ILE A 13 -10.66 -20.87 4.28
CA ILE A 13 -10.08 -20.81 5.62
C ILE A 13 -9.82 -19.36 6.03
N ILE A 14 -9.27 -18.56 5.12
CA ILE A 14 -8.96 -17.17 5.37
C ILE A 14 -10.24 -16.36 5.64
N ILE A 15 -11.31 -16.57 4.86
CA ILE A 15 -12.61 -15.93 5.09
C ILE A 15 -13.22 -16.38 6.42
N LEU A 16 -13.13 -17.66 6.76
CA LEU A 16 -13.63 -18.19 8.03
C LEU A 16 -12.92 -17.55 9.22
N VAL A 17 -11.60 -17.43 9.15
CA VAL A 17 -10.78 -16.76 10.17
C VAL A 17 -11.15 -15.28 10.25
N ALA A 18 -11.34 -14.60 9.12
CA ALA A 18 -11.81 -13.21 9.05
C ALA A 18 -13.14 -13.01 9.77
N LEU A 19 -14.12 -13.90 9.53
CA LEU A 19 -15.44 -13.80 10.14
C LEU A 19 -15.43 -14.17 11.62
N THR A 20 -14.53 -15.06 12.04
CA THR A 20 -14.45 -15.55 13.42
C THR A 20 -13.69 -14.60 14.35
N PHE A 21 -12.59 -14.02 13.86
CA PHE A 21 -11.67 -13.22 14.67
C PHE A 21 -11.51 -11.79 14.17
N GLY A 22 -12.16 -11.43 13.05
CA GLY A 22 -11.93 -10.16 12.38
C GLY A 22 -12.25 -8.95 13.23
N GLU A 23 -13.33 -8.98 14.01
CA GLU A 23 -13.69 -7.86 14.89
C GLU A 23 -12.61 -7.61 15.95
N THR A 24 -12.08 -8.67 16.57
CA THR A 24 -10.98 -8.57 17.53
C THR A 24 -9.70 -8.06 16.86
N ILE A 25 -9.32 -8.64 15.72
CA ILE A 25 -8.13 -8.23 14.97
C ILE A 25 -8.22 -6.77 14.55
N ALA A 26 -9.39 -6.31 14.06
CA ALA A 26 -9.57 -4.92 13.66
C ALA A 26 -9.59 -3.97 14.86
N HIS A 27 -10.20 -4.37 15.98
CA HIS A 27 -10.15 -3.58 17.20
C HIS A 27 -8.72 -3.42 17.70
N ASP A 28 -7.96 -4.51 17.81
CA ASP A 28 -6.57 -4.51 18.24
C ASP A 28 -5.68 -3.72 17.28
N ALA A 29 -5.90 -3.86 15.96
CA ALA A 29 -5.21 -3.06 14.96
C ALA A 29 -5.55 -1.57 15.09
N PHE A 30 -6.81 -1.22 15.34
CA PHE A 30 -7.24 0.16 15.53
C PHE A 30 -6.64 0.77 16.80
N VAL A 31 -6.60 0.02 17.91
CA VAL A 31 -5.95 0.44 19.16
C VAL A 31 -4.43 0.60 18.97
N TRP A 32 -3.79 -0.33 18.25
CA TRP A 32 -2.37 -0.23 17.94
C TRP A 32 -2.07 0.97 17.04
N ILE A 33 -2.89 1.22 16.01
CA ILE A 33 -2.78 2.40 15.14
C ILE A 33 -2.99 3.68 15.95
N SER A 34 -4.03 3.75 16.79
CA SER A 34 -4.31 4.95 17.58
C SER A 34 -3.20 5.26 18.58
N HIS A 35 -2.56 4.22 19.14
CA HIS A 35 -1.37 4.39 19.95
C HIS A 35 -0.17 4.87 19.13
N LEU A 36 0.07 4.28 17.95
CA LEU A 36 1.14 4.72 17.05
C LEU A 36 0.94 6.17 16.59
N THR A 37 -0.30 6.56 16.26
CA THR A 37 -0.63 7.93 15.88
C THR A 37 -0.55 8.88 17.06
N GLY A 38 -0.96 8.47 18.27
CA GLY A 38 -0.77 9.25 19.49
C GLY A 38 0.72 9.53 19.76
N LEU A 39 1.54 8.48 19.75
CA LEU A 39 3.00 8.59 19.84
C LEU A 39 3.58 9.47 18.73
N ALA A 40 3.09 9.34 17.51
CA ALA A 40 3.54 10.17 16.41
C ALA A 40 3.20 11.64 16.69
N ILE A 41 1.93 11.96 17.01
CA ILE A 41 1.44 13.32 17.23
C ILE A 41 2.17 13.99 18.39
N GLU A 42 2.40 13.29 19.50
CA GLU A 42 3.14 13.84 20.64
C GLU A 42 4.60 14.14 20.29
N ASN A 43 5.29 13.23 19.60
CA ASN A 43 6.68 13.45 19.15
C ASN A 43 6.79 14.44 17.98
N PHE A 44 5.71 14.65 17.23
CA PHE A 44 5.68 15.57 16.10
C PHE A 44 5.94 17.01 16.53
N SER A 45 5.58 17.37 17.77
CA SER A 45 5.90 18.69 18.34
C SER A 45 7.40 18.93 18.41
N ASP A 46 8.16 17.98 18.97
CA ASP A 46 9.62 18.09 19.11
C ASP A 46 10.32 18.09 17.75
N ILE A 47 9.87 17.22 16.84
CA ILE A 47 10.35 17.20 15.46
C ILE A 47 10.02 18.52 14.77
N TYR A 48 8.82 19.06 14.95
CA TYR A 48 8.41 20.33 14.34
C TYR A 48 9.30 21.48 14.81
N TYR A 49 9.53 21.62 16.11
CA TYR A 49 10.41 22.67 16.63
C TYR A 49 11.86 22.49 16.16
N ALA A 50 12.39 21.27 16.16
CA ALA A 50 13.73 20.98 15.67
C ALA A 50 13.88 21.30 14.17
N VAL A 51 12.92 20.89 13.34
CA VAL A 51 12.90 21.20 11.90
C VAL A 51 12.76 22.69 11.66
N ARG A 52 11.87 23.37 12.39
CA ARG A 52 11.67 24.81 12.29
C ARG A 52 12.95 25.57 12.63
N ASP A 53 13.59 25.24 13.74
CA ASP A 53 14.86 25.87 14.16
C ASP A 53 15.97 25.62 13.14
N TYR A 54 16.07 24.39 12.62
CA TYR A 54 17.01 24.06 11.56
C TYR A 54 16.76 24.87 10.28
N VAL A 55 15.51 24.97 9.83
CA VAL A 55 15.12 25.71 8.62
C VAL A 55 15.42 27.20 8.79
N HIS A 56 15.16 27.79 9.95
CA HIS A 56 15.49 29.20 10.20
C HIS A 56 17.01 29.43 10.25
N THR A 57 17.76 28.54 10.90
CA THR A 57 19.22 28.65 11.02
C THR A 57 19.95 28.35 9.71
N HIS A 58 19.39 27.47 8.87
CA HIS A 58 20.02 26.97 7.64
C HIS A 58 19.18 27.21 6.38
N ALA A 59 18.41 28.30 6.34
CA ALA A 59 17.47 28.60 5.26
C ALA A 59 18.10 28.49 3.85
N GLY A 60 19.34 28.99 3.69
CA GLY A 60 20.07 28.88 2.43
C GLY A 60 20.33 27.44 1.97
N LYS A 61 20.71 26.54 2.90
CA LYS A 61 20.93 25.11 2.59
C LYS A 61 19.63 24.43 2.17
N VAL A 62 18.53 24.75 2.84
CA VAL A 62 17.19 24.23 2.52
C VAL A 62 16.74 24.70 1.14
N LEU A 63 16.91 25.98 0.82
CA LEU A 63 16.58 26.53 -0.49
C LEU A 63 17.39 25.89 -1.60
N ILE A 64 18.70 25.70 -1.40
CA ILE A 64 19.57 25.01 -2.37
C ILE A 64 19.11 23.55 -2.53
N ALA A 65 18.83 22.84 -1.44
CA ALA A 65 18.32 21.48 -1.49
C ALA A 65 17.02 21.40 -2.30
N LEU A 66 16.05 22.27 -2.03
CA LEU A 66 14.78 22.33 -2.77
C LEU A 66 15.01 22.65 -4.26
N ALA A 67 15.89 23.62 -4.57
CA ALA A 67 16.22 23.99 -5.94
C ALA A 67 16.90 22.86 -6.71
N LEU A 68 17.69 22.02 -6.04
CA LEU A 68 18.35 20.85 -6.63
C LEU A 68 17.43 19.62 -6.68
N THR A 69 16.49 19.47 -5.75
CA THR A 69 15.58 18.33 -5.70
C THR A 69 14.74 18.23 -6.96
N VAL A 70 14.24 19.35 -7.50
CA VAL A 70 13.42 19.35 -8.72
C VAL A 70 14.19 18.80 -9.94
N PRO A 71 15.34 19.36 -10.35
CA PRO A 71 16.08 18.86 -11.50
C PRO A 71 16.64 17.45 -11.28
N ILE A 72 17.11 17.12 -10.06
CA ILE A 72 17.59 15.76 -9.75
C ILE A 72 16.45 14.76 -9.84
N SER A 73 15.28 15.06 -9.26
CA SER A 73 14.11 14.18 -9.34
C SER A 73 13.66 13.96 -10.78
N LEU A 74 13.60 15.03 -11.58
CA LEU A 74 13.25 14.93 -13.00
C LEU A 74 14.26 14.10 -13.79
N TRP A 75 15.56 14.23 -13.50
CA TRP A 75 16.62 13.44 -14.13
C TRP A 75 16.55 11.95 -13.72
N VAL A 76 16.32 11.65 -12.45
CA VAL A 76 16.14 10.27 -11.95
C VAL A 76 14.92 9.63 -12.59
N ILE A 77 13.78 10.32 -12.61
CA ILE A 77 12.55 9.81 -13.21
C ILE A 77 12.75 9.57 -14.71
N LYS A 78 13.37 10.50 -15.43
CA LYS A 78 13.63 10.36 -16.87
C LYS A 78 14.59 9.20 -17.17
N SER A 79 15.66 9.05 -16.39
CA SER A 79 16.65 7.98 -16.60
C SER A 79 16.12 6.58 -16.26
N LYS A 80 15.18 6.47 -15.32
CA LYS A 80 14.56 5.21 -14.93
C LYS A 80 13.21 4.94 -15.58
N ARG A 81 12.74 5.82 -16.46
CA ARG A 81 11.41 5.70 -17.08
C ARG A 81 11.22 4.35 -17.78
N ASP A 82 12.19 3.96 -18.61
CA ASP A 82 12.15 2.69 -19.34
C ASP A 82 12.23 1.47 -18.40
N GLU A 83 12.85 1.61 -17.23
CA GLU A 83 12.85 0.57 -16.20
C GLU A 83 11.49 0.47 -15.50
N LEU A 84 10.88 1.60 -15.15
CA LEU A 84 9.56 1.68 -14.50
C LEU A 84 8.44 1.19 -15.41
N GLU A 85 8.58 1.40 -16.72
CA GLU A 85 7.63 0.92 -17.72
C GLU A 85 7.68 -0.61 -17.91
N LYS A 86 8.73 -1.30 -17.42
CA LYS A 86 8.79 -2.77 -17.48
C LYS A 86 7.63 -3.41 -16.71
N PRO A 87 7.01 -4.48 -17.24
CA PRO A 87 5.88 -5.14 -16.61
C PRO A 87 6.18 -5.64 -15.18
N ASN A 88 7.41 -6.08 -14.91
CA ASN A 88 7.77 -6.57 -13.56
C ASN A 88 7.69 -5.49 -12.47
N ASN A 89 7.99 -4.23 -12.81
CA ASN A 89 7.94 -3.15 -11.83
C ASN A 89 6.50 -2.81 -11.48
N HIS A 90 5.56 -2.89 -12.43
CA HIS A 90 4.14 -2.72 -12.16
C HIS A 90 3.62 -3.78 -11.19
N ARG A 91 4.05 -5.05 -11.35
CA ARG A 91 3.70 -6.13 -10.41
C ARG A 91 4.24 -5.84 -9.02
N LYS A 92 5.51 -5.46 -8.90
CA LYS A 92 6.13 -5.12 -7.61
C LYS A 92 5.39 -3.98 -6.90
N ILE A 93 5.08 -2.91 -7.64
CA ILE A 93 4.31 -1.78 -7.10
C ILE A 93 2.94 -2.25 -6.63
N ALA A 94 2.23 -3.06 -7.43
CA ALA A 94 0.92 -3.60 -7.04
C ALA A 94 1.00 -4.51 -5.80
N ILE A 95 2.05 -5.32 -5.63
CA ILE A 95 2.28 -6.12 -4.41
C ILE A 95 2.44 -5.22 -3.19
N VAL A 96 3.29 -4.18 -3.29
CA VAL A 96 3.52 -3.23 -2.20
C VAL A 96 2.23 -2.50 -1.85
N LEU A 97 1.50 -2.01 -2.85
CA LEU A 97 0.21 -1.36 -2.62
C LEU A 97 -0.81 -2.32 -1.99
N ALA A 98 -0.87 -3.58 -2.42
CA ALA A 98 -1.80 -4.56 -1.86
C ALA A 98 -1.42 -4.95 -0.42
N LEU A 99 -0.14 -4.99 -0.08
CA LEU A 99 0.31 -5.33 1.28
C LEU A 99 0.02 -4.20 2.28
N PHE A 100 0.33 -2.95 1.92
CA PHE A 100 0.25 -1.82 2.86
C PHE A 100 -1.07 -1.04 2.76
N LEU A 101 -1.63 -0.93 1.56
CA LEU A 101 -2.83 -0.15 1.25
C LEU A 101 -3.93 -1.01 0.58
N GLY A 102 -3.82 -2.35 0.64
CA GLY A 102 -4.77 -3.24 -0.02
C GLY A 102 -6.16 -3.19 0.60
N TRP A 103 -6.24 -2.90 1.89
CA TRP A 103 -7.51 -2.68 2.60
C TRP A 103 -8.29 -1.47 2.10
N LEU A 104 -7.64 -0.52 1.40
CA LEU A 104 -8.29 0.59 0.70
C LEU A 104 -8.50 0.34 -0.80
N GLY A 105 -8.02 -0.80 -1.33
CA GLY A 105 -8.07 -1.12 -2.76
C GLY A 105 -7.08 -0.34 -3.62
N ALA A 106 -6.04 0.27 -3.04
CA ALA A 106 -5.10 1.13 -3.76
C ALA A 106 -4.43 0.41 -4.97
N HIS A 107 -4.11 -0.87 -4.83
CA HIS A 107 -3.56 -1.69 -5.91
C HIS A 107 -4.52 -1.85 -7.08
N ARG A 108 -5.85 -1.91 -6.83
CA ARG A 108 -6.86 -2.00 -7.90
C ARG A 108 -6.98 -0.70 -8.67
N PHE A 109 -6.95 0.45 -7.98
CA PHE A 109 -6.89 1.76 -8.64
C PHE A 109 -5.61 1.94 -9.46
N TYR A 110 -4.46 1.53 -8.92
CA TYR A 110 -3.19 1.55 -9.64
C TYR A 110 -3.23 0.74 -10.94
N LEU A 111 -3.94 -0.39 -10.94
CA LEU A 111 -4.12 -1.22 -12.14
C LEU A 111 -5.19 -0.69 -13.10
N GLY A 112 -5.83 0.44 -12.82
CA GLY A 112 -6.93 1.00 -13.63
C GLY A 112 -8.28 0.32 -13.41
N GLN A 113 -8.39 -0.60 -12.46
CA GLN A 113 -9.60 -1.37 -12.15
C GLN A 113 -10.50 -0.59 -11.18
N ILE A 114 -11.01 0.57 -11.61
CA ILE A 114 -11.73 1.53 -10.76
C ILE A 114 -12.93 0.89 -10.06
N GLY A 115 -13.73 0.07 -10.76
CA GLY A 115 -14.89 -0.62 -10.17
C GLY A 115 -14.51 -1.53 -8.99
N TRP A 116 -13.40 -2.28 -9.12
CA TRP A 116 -12.87 -3.10 -8.03
C TRP A 116 -12.30 -2.25 -6.89
N GLY A 117 -11.65 -1.13 -7.19
CA GLY A 117 -11.21 -0.19 -6.16
C GLY A 117 -12.38 0.35 -5.33
N ILE A 118 -13.48 0.73 -5.98
CA ILE A 118 -14.71 1.18 -5.29
C ILE A 118 -15.30 0.04 -4.44
N PHE A 119 -15.33 -1.20 -4.96
CA PHE A 119 -15.77 -2.36 -4.18
C PHE A 119 -14.95 -2.53 -2.90
N TYR A 120 -13.63 -2.39 -2.97
CA TYR A 120 -12.76 -2.43 -1.80
C TYR A 120 -13.11 -1.35 -0.77
N LEU A 121 -13.40 -0.11 -1.20
CA LEU A 121 -13.81 0.97 -0.29
C LEU A 121 -15.17 0.67 0.37
N ILE A 122 -16.12 0.07 -0.36
CA ILE A 122 -17.41 -0.35 0.20
C ILE A 122 -17.20 -1.46 1.23
N VAL A 123 -16.41 -2.49 0.91
CA VAL A 123 -16.11 -3.58 1.85
C VAL A 123 -15.34 -3.06 3.06
N PHE A 124 -14.42 -2.13 2.89
CA PHE A 124 -13.70 -1.49 3.99
C PHE A 124 -14.66 -0.78 4.95
N TYR A 125 -15.62 -0.04 4.41
CA TYR A 125 -16.63 0.67 5.20
C TYR A 125 -17.61 -0.29 5.90
N LEU A 126 -18.04 -1.37 5.23
CA LEU A 126 -19.00 -2.33 5.79
C LEU A 126 -18.36 -3.32 6.76
N PHE A 127 -17.15 -3.80 6.44
CA PHE A 127 -16.45 -4.83 7.20
C PHE A 127 -14.93 -4.77 6.93
N THR A 128 -14.26 -3.87 7.66
CA THR A 128 -12.82 -3.63 7.55
C THR A 128 -11.93 -4.88 7.63
N PRO A 129 -12.17 -5.87 8.51
CA PRO A 129 -11.33 -7.08 8.57
C PRO A 129 -11.28 -7.84 7.24
N LEU A 130 -12.42 -7.91 6.54
CA LEU A 130 -12.49 -8.56 5.23
C LEU A 130 -11.70 -7.77 4.18
N ALA A 131 -11.76 -6.44 4.19
CA ALA A 131 -10.98 -5.62 3.25
C ALA A 131 -9.47 -5.82 3.43
N ILE A 132 -8.98 -5.88 4.68
CA ILE A 132 -7.58 -6.18 5.01
C ILE A 132 -7.17 -7.53 4.43
N ILE A 133 -8.00 -8.54 4.67
CA ILE A 133 -7.72 -9.90 4.22
C ILE A 133 -7.75 -10.02 2.69
N LEU A 134 -8.71 -9.39 2.01
CA LEU A 134 -8.78 -9.36 0.55
C LEU A 134 -7.51 -8.71 -0.04
N GLY A 135 -7.05 -7.61 0.55
CA GLY A 135 -5.80 -6.94 0.15
C GLY A 135 -4.58 -7.86 0.28
N LEU A 136 -4.47 -8.58 1.40
CA LEU A 136 -3.40 -9.56 1.62
C LEU A 136 -3.48 -10.75 0.64
N ILE A 137 -4.68 -11.25 0.35
CA ILE A 137 -4.87 -12.31 -0.66
C ILE A 137 -4.40 -11.82 -2.03
N ASP A 138 -4.74 -10.59 -2.43
CA ASP A 138 -4.26 -10.02 -3.70
C ASP A 138 -2.73 -9.85 -3.70
N ALA A 139 -2.13 -9.41 -2.59
CA ALA A 139 -0.67 -9.30 -2.47
C ALA A 139 0.03 -10.66 -2.66
N VAL A 140 -0.46 -11.71 -1.99
CA VAL A 140 0.03 -13.09 -2.13
C VAL A 140 -0.16 -13.57 -3.55
N ARG A 141 -1.35 -13.39 -4.12
CA ARG A 141 -1.65 -13.77 -5.51
C ARG A 141 -0.68 -13.13 -6.49
N TYR A 142 -0.42 -11.82 -6.37
CA TYR A 142 0.52 -11.13 -7.25
C TYR A 142 1.98 -11.58 -7.05
N MET A 143 2.37 -11.95 -5.83
CA MET A 143 3.71 -12.48 -5.55
C MET A 143 3.98 -13.82 -6.23
N PHE A 144 2.95 -14.68 -6.33
CA PHE A 144 3.04 -15.99 -6.99
C PHE A 144 2.67 -15.97 -8.49
N MET A 145 2.36 -14.80 -9.04
CA MET A 145 1.95 -14.64 -10.45
C MET A 145 3.17 -14.39 -11.34
N SER A 146 3.24 -15.05 -12.50
CA SER A 146 4.27 -14.73 -13.51
C SER A 146 4.07 -13.31 -14.06
N ASP A 147 5.11 -12.73 -14.66
CA ASP A 147 5.01 -11.37 -15.23
C ASP A 147 4.01 -11.32 -16.40
N GLU A 148 3.92 -12.42 -17.14
CA GLU A 148 3.00 -12.61 -18.27
C GLU A 148 1.55 -12.71 -17.79
N ASP A 149 1.30 -13.55 -16.78
CA ASP A 149 -0.03 -13.69 -16.17
C ASP A 149 -0.51 -12.38 -15.54
N PHE A 150 0.40 -11.65 -14.90
CA PHE A 150 0.09 -10.35 -14.30
C PHE A 150 -0.24 -9.31 -15.37
N ALA A 151 0.51 -9.29 -16.48
CA ALA A 151 0.24 -8.39 -17.59
C ALA A 151 -1.13 -8.66 -18.22
N GLN A 152 -1.54 -9.93 -18.37
CA GLN A 152 -2.88 -10.30 -18.83
C GLN A 152 -3.97 -9.90 -17.84
N ALA A 153 -3.75 -10.09 -16.54
CA ALA A 153 -4.73 -9.77 -15.50
C ALA A 153 -4.93 -8.26 -15.25
N ARG A 154 -4.05 -7.42 -15.81
CA ARG A 154 -4.14 -5.95 -15.76
C ARG A 154 -5.16 -5.39 -16.76
N ILE A 155 -5.44 -6.12 -17.83
CA ILE A 155 -6.37 -5.75 -18.92
C ILE A 155 -7.81 -5.95 -18.46
#